data_AF-A0A5C7LPK1-F1
#
_entry.id   AF-A0A5C7LPK1-F1
#
_cell.length_a   1.000
_cell.length_b   1.000
_cell.length_c   1.000
_cell.angle_alpha   90.00
_cell.angle_beta   90.00
_cell.angle_gamma   90.00
#
_symmetry.space_group_name_H-M   'P 1'
#
loop_
_entity.id
_entity.type
_entity.pdbx_description
1 polymer ?
#
loop_
_entity_poly.entity_id
_entity_poly.type
_entity_poly.pdbx_seq_one_letter_code
_entity_poly.pdbx_strand_id
1 'polypeptide(L)'
;MSDIPTVPDSDRISTASLSASVGPVTVGFAVFGGAADLSVFVDGELIDPADWTLTSNSGLNVTTDVLPANDGRVTFDNPQTGDVEIIGEINPKRISQFTSGVGIPAESFNLVFSTIAATLRELYSWGKAALKLAPGERAKALPAAADRAGKVLSFSDPGGDPETVITAGDISSAGASAAAAAASASAAQTSENNVIALLNAADFTFYGSGVPSDAFGSDGDVYVNTAHARWSVYGPKTAGAWGSIVGYMFGLNGSGDLSSSANLSDLASPKTGYDNLSVHGSDVASASTIDLDAATGVLVDVTGTTSITAITLSNGRERVVRFTGILTLTNGASLVLPGGANITTATGDFAIFRGYASSVVRCVGYFPASGYRADLIVGLSGTQTISGNKTYTGLNTIQAMKEKVTITAGAPASTQNFDVLTQAVQYFT
;
A
#
# COMPACT_ATOMS: atom_id res chain seq x y z
N MET A 1 74.54 71.88 0.17
CA MET A 1 73.95 70.83 -0.70
C MET A 1 73.18 69.92 0.22
N SER A 2 71.91 69.63 -0.08
CA SER A 2 71.21 68.56 0.63
C SER A 2 71.91 67.26 0.27
N ASP A 3 72.40 66.52 1.27
CA ASP A 3 73.07 65.25 1.02
C ASP A 3 72.09 64.28 0.38
N ILE A 4 72.55 63.58 -0.66
CA ILE A 4 71.77 62.53 -1.32
C ILE A 4 71.76 61.33 -0.36
N PRO A 5 70.58 60.82 0.06
CA PRO A 5 70.51 59.69 0.96
C PRO A 5 71.21 58.46 0.37
N THR A 6 71.92 57.71 1.21
CA THR A 6 72.50 56.42 0.81
C THR A 6 71.37 55.42 0.56
N VAL A 7 71.41 54.73 -0.58
CA VAL A 7 70.49 53.63 -0.87
C VAL A 7 71.06 52.36 -0.23
N PRO A 8 70.41 51.79 0.82
CA PRO A 8 70.87 50.55 1.43
C PRO A 8 70.68 49.35 0.48
N ASP A 9 71.57 48.37 0.59
CA ASP A 9 71.49 47.08 -0.12
C ASP A 9 70.47 46.17 0.57
N SER A 10 69.20 46.57 0.52
CA SER A 10 68.07 45.87 1.12
C SER A 10 66.88 45.89 0.16
N ASP A 11 66.11 44.81 0.17
CA ASP A 11 64.93 44.68 -0.68
C ASP A 11 63.95 45.84 -0.46
N ARG A 12 63.40 46.38 -1.56
CA ARG A 12 62.41 47.47 -1.54
C ARG A 12 61.01 46.92 -1.30
N ILE A 13 60.83 46.31 -0.13
CA ILE A 13 59.57 45.69 0.30
C ILE A 13 59.18 46.25 1.67
N SER A 14 57.89 46.51 1.89
CA SER A 14 57.34 46.90 3.18
C SER A 14 56.05 46.14 3.42
N THR A 15 55.95 45.50 4.58
CA THR A 15 54.78 44.69 4.94
C THR A 15 54.08 45.26 6.17
N ALA A 16 52.75 45.13 6.22
CA ALA A 16 51.92 45.49 7.36
C ALA A 16 50.61 44.71 7.34
N SER A 17 50.08 44.33 8.49
CA SER A 17 48.75 43.71 8.56
C SER A 17 47.69 44.77 8.87
N LEU A 18 46.60 44.79 8.13
CA LEU A 18 45.45 45.66 8.35
C LEU A 18 44.21 44.85 8.78
N SER A 19 43.38 45.46 9.62
CA SER A 19 42.09 44.89 10.03
C SER A 19 41.02 45.97 9.88
N ALA A 20 40.19 45.83 8.84
CA ALA A 20 39.16 46.78 8.44
C ALA A 20 39.61 48.26 8.49
N SER A 21 40.79 48.55 7.92
CA SER A 21 41.42 49.88 8.00
C SER A 21 41.91 50.33 6.63
N VAL A 22 41.95 51.65 6.40
CA VAL A 22 42.48 52.28 5.18
C VAL A 22 43.98 52.57 5.23
N GLY A 23 44.65 52.28 6.35
CA GLY A 23 46.04 52.68 6.61
C GLY A 23 46.13 53.99 7.40
N PRO A 24 47.23 54.76 7.30
CA PRO A 24 48.31 54.67 6.31
C PRO A 24 49.36 53.60 6.61
N VAL A 25 49.80 52.87 5.58
CA VAL A 25 50.93 51.94 5.64
C VAL A 25 52.21 52.69 5.28
N THR A 26 53.25 52.56 6.11
CA THR A 26 54.53 53.27 5.91
C THR A 26 55.36 52.54 4.84
N VAL A 27 55.91 53.30 3.88
CA VAL A 27 56.88 52.80 2.90
C VAL A 27 58.27 52.88 3.53
N GLY A 28 58.87 51.73 3.85
CA GLY A 28 60.15 51.61 4.55
C GLY A 28 61.40 51.82 3.69
N PHE A 29 61.22 52.18 2.42
CA PHE A 29 62.29 52.38 1.45
C PHE A 29 62.11 53.69 0.67
N ALA A 30 63.19 54.14 0.02
CA ALA A 30 63.22 55.38 -0.74
C ALA A 30 62.33 55.30 -2.01
N VAL A 31 61.48 56.30 -2.25
CA VAL A 31 60.54 56.38 -3.39
C VAL A 31 61.07 57.31 -4.48
N PHE A 32 61.00 56.86 -5.73
CA PHE A 32 61.52 57.54 -6.92
C PHE A 32 60.38 57.91 -7.88
N GLY A 33 59.93 59.18 -7.84
CA GLY A 33 58.99 59.70 -8.84
C GLY A 33 57.52 59.33 -8.61
N GLY A 34 57.11 59.11 -7.36
CA GLY A 34 55.71 59.03 -6.93
C GLY A 34 55.07 57.63 -6.98
N ALA A 35 53.73 57.60 -7.05
CA ALA A 35 52.94 56.36 -6.99
C ALA A 35 53.26 55.36 -8.12
N ALA A 36 53.78 55.82 -9.26
CA ALA A 36 54.20 54.96 -10.37
C ALA A 36 55.42 54.05 -10.05
N ASP A 37 56.05 54.24 -8.88
CA ASP A 37 57.16 53.43 -8.36
C ASP A 37 56.68 52.38 -7.34
N LEU A 38 55.38 52.17 -7.14
CA LEU A 38 54.87 51.21 -6.15
C LEU A 38 53.83 50.25 -6.77
N SER A 39 53.91 48.99 -6.36
CA SER A 39 52.84 48.00 -6.49
C SER A 39 52.37 47.63 -5.07
N VAL A 40 51.06 47.52 -4.87
CA VAL A 40 50.46 47.25 -3.56
C VAL A 40 49.63 45.98 -3.64
N PHE A 41 49.91 45.04 -2.75
CA PHE A 41 49.20 43.77 -2.64
C PHE A 41 48.47 43.67 -1.31
N VAL A 42 47.32 42.98 -1.29
CA VAL A 42 46.59 42.58 -0.08
C VAL A 42 46.32 41.08 -0.18
N ASP A 43 46.80 40.29 0.78
CA ASP A 43 46.70 38.82 0.78
C ASP A 43 47.17 38.15 -0.54
N GLY A 44 48.15 38.76 -1.21
CA GLY A 44 48.70 38.29 -2.48
C GLY A 44 47.98 38.77 -3.75
N GLU A 45 46.87 39.50 -3.63
CA GLU A 45 46.16 40.11 -4.76
C GLU A 45 46.66 41.54 -5.03
N LEU A 46 46.95 41.87 -6.29
CA LEU A 46 47.38 43.21 -6.70
C LEU A 46 46.19 44.19 -6.70
N ILE A 47 46.31 45.30 -5.97
CA ILE A 47 45.30 46.36 -5.91
C ILE A 47 45.51 47.39 -7.03
N ASP A 48 44.41 47.83 -7.66
CA ASP A 48 44.46 48.84 -8.73
C ASP A 48 45.08 50.15 -8.20
N PRO A 49 46.05 50.76 -8.91
CA PRO A 49 46.61 52.07 -8.59
C PRO A 49 45.59 53.22 -8.43
N ALA A 50 44.36 53.05 -8.92
CA ALA A 50 43.28 54.01 -8.72
C ALA A 50 42.63 53.96 -7.32
N ASP A 51 42.81 52.87 -6.57
CA ASP A 51 42.13 52.61 -5.28
C ASP A 51 42.97 52.97 -4.05
N TRP A 52 44.13 53.60 -4.25
CA TRP A 52 45.01 54.06 -3.17
C TRP A 52 45.80 55.32 -3.55
N THR A 53 46.28 56.03 -2.53
CA THR A 53 47.03 57.28 -2.68
C THR A 53 48.38 57.23 -1.97
N LEU A 54 49.40 57.86 -2.57
CA LEU A 54 50.73 58.04 -1.97
C LEU A 54 50.87 59.47 -1.43
N THR A 55 51.19 59.58 -0.14
CA THR A 55 51.49 60.84 0.55
C THR A 55 52.86 60.76 1.24
N SER A 56 53.40 61.88 1.71
CA SER A 56 54.60 61.90 2.56
C SER A 56 54.22 62.22 4.01
N ASN A 57 54.99 61.70 4.96
CA ASN A 57 54.82 62.01 6.37
C ASN A 57 55.22 63.46 6.71
N SER A 58 56.14 64.05 5.94
CA SER A 58 56.63 65.43 6.12
C SER A 58 55.82 66.49 5.37
N GLY A 59 54.84 66.10 4.55
CA GLY A 59 54.05 67.02 3.71
C GLY A 59 54.76 67.49 2.44
N LEU A 60 55.98 67.01 2.17
CA LEU A 60 56.70 67.22 0.92
C LEU A 60 56.00 66.54 -0.26
N ASN A 61 56.03 67.15 -1.44
CA ASN A 61 55.51 66.49 -2.62
C ASN A 61 56.47 65.38 -3.08
N VAL A 62 56.05 64.13 -2.88
CA VAL A 62 56.76 62.89 -3.24
C VAL A 62 57.05 62.76 -4.75
N THR A 63 56.53 63.68 -5.58
CA THR A 63 56.74 63.73 -7.03
C THR A 63 57.68 64.85 -7.51
N THR A 64 57.88 65.94 -6.75
CA THR A 64 58.57 67.15 -7.25
C THR A 64 59.66 67.72 -6.34
N ASP A 65 59.59 67.53 -5.01
CA ASP A 65 60.26 68.45 -4.07
C ASP A 65 61.54 67.91 -3.42
N VAL A 66 62.33 67.11 -4.16
CA VAL A 66 63.59 66.41 -3.80
C VAL A 66 63.40 64.89 -3.81
N LEU A 67 64.02 64.23 -4.80
CA LEU A 67 64.03 62.77 -4.96
C LEU A 67 65.44 62.22 -4.66
N PRO A 68 65.55 61.05 -4.01
CA PRO A 68 64.46 60.19 -3.55
C PRO A 68 63.83 60.64 -2.22
N ALA A 69 62.54 60.36 -2.03
CA ALA A 69 61.81 60.65 -0.79
C ALA A 69 61.83 59.43 0.15
N ASN A 70 62.13 59.63 1.44
CA ASN A 70 62.34 58.54 2.40
C ASN A 70 61.18 58.33 3.39
N ASP A 71 60.03 58.99 3.17
CA ASP A 71 58.95 59.09 4.16
C ASP A 71 57.54 58.89 3.55
N GLY A 72 57.45 58.05 2.50
CA GLY A 72 56.18 57.75 1.82
C GLY A 72 55.17 56.97 2.67
N ARG A 73 53.88 57.20 2.44
CA ARG A 73 52.73 56.52 3.07
C ARG A 73 51.66 56.19 2.04
N VAL A 74 51.21 54.94 2.02
CA VAL A 74 50.10 54.47 1.18
C VAL A 74 48.81 54.43 2.01
N THR A 75 47.73 55.02 1.49
CA THR A 75 46.39 55.00 2.09
C THR A 75 45.39 54.49 1.07
N PHE A 76 44.57 53.52 1.44
CA PHE A 76 43.52 52.95 0.59
C PHE A 76 42.26 53.81 0.60
N ASP A 77 41.52 53.82 -0.50
CA ASP A 77 40.24 54.54 -0.58
C ASP A 77 39.11 53.81 0.18
N ASN A 78 39.20 52.47 0.26
CA ASN A 78 38.28 51.60 1.00
C ASN A 78 39.00 50.77 2.06
N PRO A 79 38.36 50.46 3.21
CA PRO A 79 38.99 49.65 4.28
C PRO A 79 39.42 48.27 3.79
N GLN A 80 40.66 47.90 4.06
CA GLN A 80 41.25 46.60 3.73
C GLN A 80 41.39 45.73 5.00
N THR A 81 41.36 44.42 4.82
CA THR A 81 41.67 43.42 5.87
C THR A 81 42.59 42.38 5.24
N GLY A 82 43.73 42.11 5.87
CA GLY A 82 44.72 41.18 5.34
C GLY A 82 46.16 41.68 5.50
N ASP A 83 47.10 40.89 5.01
CA ASP A 83 48.51 41.24 4.94
C ASP A 83 48.77 42.09 3.70
N VAL A 84 49.21 43.33 3.94
CA VAL A 84 49.58 44.30 2.91
C VAL A 84 51.06 44.18 2.62
N GLU A 85 51.41 44.10 1.34
CA GLU A 85 52.78 44.17 0.85
C GLU A 85 52.93 45.31 -0.16
N ILE A 86 53.84 46.24 0.12
CA ILE A 86 54.20 47.35 -0.76
C ILE A 86 55.56 47.06 -1.36
N ILE A 87 55.63 47.01 -2.68
CA ILE A 87 56.84 46.65 -3.43
C ILE A 87 57.24 47.82 -4.32
N GLY A 88 58.54 48.16 -4.30
CA GLY A 88 59.11 49.16 -5.21
C GLY A 88 59.14 48.66 -6.66
N GLU A 89 58.44 49.35 -7.55
CA GLU A 89 58.31 49.03 -8.98
C GLU A 89 58.87 50.17 -9.85
N ILE A 90 60.13 50.53 -9.62
CA ILE A 90 60.75 51.63 -10.38
C ILE A 90 60.71 51.33 -11.87
N ASN A 91 60.11 52.23 -12.66
CA ASN A 91 60.28 52.24 -14.11
C ASN A 91 61.49 53.12 -14.43
N PRO A 92 62.66 52.54 -14.78
CA PRO A 92 63.89 53.28 -14.95
C PRO A 92 63.70 54.36 -16.03
N LYS A 93 63.69 55.62 -15.61
CA LYS A 93 63.52 56.77 -16.50
C LYS A 93 64.48 57.88 -16.15
N ARG A 94 65.20 58.32 -17.17
CA ARG A 94 66.09 59.46 -17.08
C ARG A 94 65.30 60.73 -17.36
N ILE A 95 64.98 61.48 -16.30
CA ILE A 95 64.17 62.72 -16.37
C ILE A 95 64.99 64.01 -16.37
N SER A 96 66.30 63.91 -16.13
CA SER A 96 67.23 65.05 -16.10
C SER A 96 68.55 64.67 -16.75
N GLN A 97 69.24 65.67 -17.32
CA GLN A 97 70.53 65.50 -17.97
C GLN A 97 71.53 66.53 -17.45
N PHE A 98 72.82 66.19 -17.48
CA PHE A 98 73.85 67.15 -17.12
C PHE A 98 73.87 68.27 -18.14
N THR A 99 73.76 69.52 -17.68
CA THR A 99 73.86 70.72 -18.51
C THR A 99 75.26 70.82 -19.08
N SER A 100 75.39 70.94 -20.40
CA SER A 100 76.68 71.18 -21.06
C SER A 100 77.20 72.58 -20.72
N GLY A 101 78.42 72.71 -20.21
CA GLY A 101 79.01 74.04 -20.02
C GLY A 101 80.23 74.17 -19.08
N VAL A 102 80.56 73.21 -18.23
CA VAL A 102 81.77 73.27 -17.38
C VAL A 102 82.36 71.88 -17.20
N GLY A 103 83.64 71.71 -17.56
CA GLY A 103 84.57 70.63 -17.18
C GLY A 103 84.06 69.19 -17.13
N ILE A 104 84.61 68.33 -18.00
CA ILE A 104 84.26 66.93 -18.34
C ILE A 104 83.11 66.86 -19.38
N PRO A 105 83.20 66.05 -20.47
CA PRO A 105 82.16 66.04 -21.50
C PRO A 105 80.86 65.43 -20.96
N ALA A 106 79.96 66.30 -20.51
CA ALA A 106 78.60 65.98 -20.08
C ALA A 106 77.88 65.11 -21.11
N GLU A 107 78.21 65.25 -22.40
CA GLU A 107 77.72 64.42 -23.50
C GLU A 107 78.08 62.93 -23.35
N SER A 108 79.33 62.59 -23.02
CA SER A 108 79.77 61.20 -22.85
C SER A 108 79.06 60.54 -21.66
N PHE A 109 78.89 61.28 -20.55
CA PHE A 109 78.11 60.79 -19.41
C PHE A 109 76.63 60.68 -19.74
N ASN A 110 76.06 61.69 -20.40
CA ASN A 110 74.67 61.66 -20.83
C ASN A 110 74.40 60.45 -21.74
N LEU A 111 75.33 60.08 -22.62
CA LEU A 111 75.24 58.88 -23.45
C LEU A 111 75.25 57.59 -22.60
N VAL A 112 76.26 57.40 -21.75
CA VAL A 112 76.37 56.21 -20.89
C VAL A 112 75.13 56.03 -20.01
N PHE A 113 74.66 57.09 -19.35
CA PHE A 113 73.47 57.02 -18.50
C PHE A 113 72.19 56.79 -19.29
N SER A 114 72.09 57.30 -20.52
CA SER A 114 70.93 57.03 -21.39
C SER A 114 70.91 55.58 -21.86
N THR A 115 72.08 55.01 -22.18
CA THR A 115 72.22 53.58 -22.52
C THR A 115 71.83 52.70 -21.34
N ILE A 116 72.34 52.99 -20.14
CA ILE A 116 71.98 52.23 -18.92
C ILE A 116 70.48 52.33 -18.62
N ALA A 117 69.89 53.52 -18.76
CA ALA A 117 68.45 53.69 -18.56
C ALA A 117 67.62 52.91 -19.60
N ALA A 118 68.08 52.82 -20.84
CA ALA A 118 67.42 52.06 -21.89
C ALA A 118 67.46 50.55 -21.63
N THR A 119 68.63 49.99 -21.28
CA THR A 119 68.76 48.55 -20.96
C THR A 119 67.92 48.15 -19.76
N LEU A 120 67.89 48.98 -18.71
CA LEU A 120 67.06 48.75 -17.54
C LEU A 120 65.55 48.80 -17.87
N ARG A 121 65.14 49.67 -18.81
CA ARG A 121 63.74 49.75 -19.26
C ARG A 121 63.31 48.54 -20.08
N GLU A 122 64.19 48.00 -20.92
CA GLU A 122 63.93 46.77 -21.66
C GLU A 122 63.73 45.59 -20.71
N LEU A 123 64.61 45.46 -19.71
CA LEU A 123 64.49 44.43 -18.68
C LEU A 123 63.17 44.57 -17.89
N TYR A 124 62.80 45.80 -17.53
CA TYR A 124 61.53 46.09 -16.87
C TYR A 124 60.32 45.70 -17.74
N SER A 125 60.34 46.02 -19.03
CA SER A 125 59.27 45.64 -19.96
C SER A 125 59.11 44.13 -20.07
N TRP A 126 60.21 43.38 -20.04
CA TRP A 126 60.15 41.91 -20.00
C TRP A 126 59.58 41.40 -18.68
N GLY A 127 59.93 42.02 -17.55
CA GLY A 127 59.33 41.72 -16.24
C GLY A 127 57.82 41.97 -16.20
N LYS A 128 57.32 43.05 -16.81
CA LYS A 128 55.88 43.34 -16.86
C LYS A 128 55.07 42.40 -17.76
N ALA A 129 55.69 41.82 -18.78
CA ALA A 129 55.06 40.84 -19.65
C ALA A 129 55.08 39.40 -19.09
N ALA A 130 55.69 39.19 -17.92
CA ALA A 130 55.80 37.89 -17.29
C ALA A 130 54.58 37.55 -16.41
N LEU A 131 54.32 36.24 -16.25
CA LEU A 131 53.42 35.74 -15.22
C LEU A 131 54.05 36.00 -13.85
N LYS A 132 53.38 36.78 -12.99
CA LYS A 132 53.83 37.05 -11.63
C LYS A 132 53.41 35.90 -10.71
N LEU A 133 54.33 35.42 -9.87
CA LEU A 133 54.08 34.44 -8.82
C LEU A 133 54.49 35.01 -7.47
N ALA A 134 54.09 34.36 -6.38
CA ALA A 134 54.50 34.77 -5.05
C ALA A 134 56.04 34.65 -4.86
N PRO A 135 56.62 35.43 -3.93
CA PRO A 135 58.06 35.33 -3.64
C PRO A 135 58.47 33.89 -3.27
N GLY A 136 59.46 33.33 -3.98
CA GLY A 136 59.97 31.97 -3.77
C GLY A 136 59.36 30.91 -4.69
N GLU A 137 58.29 31.22 -5.43
CA GLU A 137 57.69 30.33 -6.41
C GLU A 137 58.34 30.45 -7.79
N ARG A 138 58.30 29.36 -8.58
CA ARG A 138 58.82 29.33 -9.95
C ARG A 138 57.86 28.58 -10.84
N ALA A 139 57.20 29.29 -11.76
CA ALA A 139 56.45 28.64 -12.83
C ALA A 139 57.40 27.96 -13.82
N LYS A 140 56.98 26.81 -14.33
CA LYS A 140 57.59 26.18 -15.50
C LYS A 140 57.40 27.04 -16.76
N ALA A 141 58.24 26.82 -17.77
CA ALA A 141 58.09 27.48 -19.06
C ALA A 141 56.71 27.21 -19.69
N LEU A 142 56.07 28.27 -20.19
CA LEU A 142 54.82 28.14 -20.91
C LEU A 142 55.00 27.30 -22.19
N PRO A 143 53.99 26.49 -22.57
CA PRO A 143 53.97 25.77 -23.85
C PRO A 143 54.13 26.71 -25.05
N ALA A 144 54.56 26.20 -26.19
CA ALA A 144 54.85 27.02 -27.37
C ALA A 144 53.61 27.82 -27.81
N ALA A 145 53.83 28.95 -28.49
CA ALA A 145 52.75 29.86 -28.88
C ALA A 145 51.66 29.17 -29.72
N ALA A 146 52.04 28.19 -30.55
CA ALA A 146 51.10 27.40 -31.34
C ALA A 146 50.21 26.50 -30.47
N ASP A 147 50.76 25.93 -29.39
CA ASP A 147 50.06 24.96 -28.53
C ASP A 147 49.03 25.62 -27.61
N ARG A 148 49.19 26.91 -27.34
CA ARG A 148 48.31 27.72 -26.49
C ARG A 148 47.34 28.62 -27.26
N ALA A 149 47.40 28.63 -28.59
CA ALA A 149 46.50 29.44 -29.40
C ALA A 149 45.04 28.98 -29.20
N GLY A 150 44.15 29.90 -28.81
CA GLY A 150 42.72 29.61 -28.56
C GLY A 150 42.43 28.81 -27.29
N LYS A 151 43.44 28.60 -26.43
CA LYS A 151 43.30 27.91 -25.14
C LYS A 151 43.40 28.90 -23.98
N VAL A 152 42.84 28.51 -22.85
CA VAL A 152 42.93 29.27 -21.60
C VAL A 152 44.04 28.67 -20.73
N LEU A 153 44.70 29.51 -19.94
CA LEU A 153 45.64 29.05 -18.92
C LEU A 153 44.86 28.42 -17.78
N SER A 154 45.17 27.17 -17.42
CA SER A 154 44.53 26.47 -16.31
C SER A 154 45.57 25.94 -15.33
N PHE A 155 45.17 25.76 -14.08
CA PHE A 155 46.01 25.20 -13.02
C PHE A 155 45.31 23.96 -12.49
N SER A 156 45.47 22.84 -13.19
CA SER A 156 44.83 21.55 -12.88
C SER A 156 45.75 20.55 -12.19
N ASP A 157 47.06 20.81 -12.18
CA ASP A 157 48.05 19.94 -11.54
C ASP A 157 48.15 20.25 -10.03
N PRO A 158 48.21 19.25 -9.13
CA PRO A 158 48.39 19.47 -7.69
C PRO A 158 49.65 20.27 -7.31
N GLY A 159 50.62 20.40 -8.23
CA GLY A 159 51.82 21.22 -8.06
C GLY A 159 51.64 22.72 -8.36
N GLY A 160 50.45 23.17 -8.81
CA GLY A 160 50.18 24.57 -9.13
C GLY A 160 50.83 25.07 -10.42
N ASP A 161 51.37 24.17 -11.24
CA ASP A 161 51.98 24.52 -12.52
C ASP A 161 50.91 24.92 -13.57
N PRO A 162 51.18 25.96 -14.39
CA PRO A 162 50.28 26.34 -15.48
C PRO A 162 50.23 25.24 -16.56
N GLU A 163 49.04 24.72 -16.80
CA GLU A 163 48.73 23.72 -17.81
C GLU A 163 47.78 24.31 -18.87
N THR A 164 48.04 24.08 -20.16
CA THR A 164 47.25 24.67 -21.27
C THR A 164 46.37 23.63 -21.96
N VAL A 165 45.58 22.87 -21.20
CA VAL A 165 44.85 21.71 -21.73
C VAL A 165 43.41 22.03 -22.17
N ILE A 166 42.80 23.11 -21.69
CA ILE A 166 41.38 23.39 -21.96
C ILE A 166 41.13 24.47 -23.02
N THR A 167 40.23 24.15 -23.95
CA THR A 167 39.66 25.12 -24.90
C THR A 167 38.48 25.85 -24.25
N ALA A 168 38.12 27.02 -24.79
CA ALA A 168 36.90 27.72 -24.37
C ALA A 168 35.62 26.86 -24.57
N GLY A 169 35.63 25.95 -25.53
CA GLY A 169 34.54 24.99 -25.77
C GLY A 169 34.40 23.94 -24.66
N ASP A 170 35.51 23.48 -24.09
CA ASP A 170 35.51 22.48 -23.00
C ASP A 170 34.85 23.03 -21.73
N ILE A 171 35.07 24.32 -21.43
CA ILE A 171 34.45 25.01 -20.29
C ILE A 171 32.93 25.09 -20.46
N SER A 172 32.46 25.45 -21.66
CA SER A 172 31.01 25.52 -21.96
C SER A 172 30.34 24.14 -21.91
N SER A 173 31.05 23.11 -22.35
CA SER A 173 30.57 21.73 -22.37
C SER A 173 30.46 21.15 -20.95
N ALA A 174 31.44 21.43 -20.09
CA ALA A 174 31.39 21.08 -18.67
C ALA A 174 30.18 21.74 -17.98
N GLY A 175 29.94 23.03 -18.23
CA GLY A 175 28.77 23.74 -17.70
C GLY A 175 27.44 23.13 -18.14
N ALA A 176 27.32 22.78 -19.42
CA ALA A 176 26.11 22.11 -19.94
C ALA A 176 25.91 20.72 -19.32
N SER A 177 26.99 19.95 -19.13
CA SER A 177 26.91 18.63 -18.51
C SER A 177 26.50 18.69 -17.03
N ALA A 178 26.98 19.69 -16.27
CA ALA A 178 26.59 19.91 -14.88
C ALA A 178 25.10 20.31 -14.76
N ALA A 179 24.62 21.18 -15.65
CA ALA A 179 23.21 21.56 -15.70
C ALA A 179 22.32 20.36 -16.04
N ALA A 180 22.72 19.52 -16.99
CA ALA A 180 22.01 18.29 -17.34
C ALA A 180 21.98 17.29 -16.17
N ALA A 181 23.09 17.14 -15.43
CA ALA A 181 23.14 16.30 -14.23
C ALA A 181 22.19 16.81 -13.14
N ALA A 182 22.17 18.11 -12.86
CA ALA A 182 21.25 18.72 -11.90
C ALA A 182 19.77 18.57 -12.30
N ALA A 183 19.45 18.69 -13.59
CA ALA A 183 18.11 18.44 -14.12
C ALA A 183 17.71 16.97 -13.99
N SER A 184 18.61 16.03 -14.25
CA SER A 184 18.35 14.60 -14.08
C SER A 184 18.12 14.20 -12.62
N ALA A 185 18.88 14.79 -11.69
CA ALA A 185 18.71 14.56 -10.25
C ALA A 185 17.36 15.06 -9.72
N SER A 186 16.92 16.25 -10.14
CA SER A 186 15.61 16.79 -9.75
C SER A 186 14.44 15.99 -10.36
N ALA A 187 14.59 15.49 -11.59
CA ALA A 187 13.62 14.58 -12.20
C ALA A 187 13.53 13.23 -11.45
N ALA A 188 14.66 12.66 -11.03
CA ALA A 188 14.70 11.43 -10.25
C ALA A 188 13.97 11.59 -8.90
N GLN A 189 14.24 12.67 -8.15
CA GLN A 189 13.52 12.97 -6.91
C GLN A 189 12.01 13.15 -7.12
N THR A 190 11.61 13.79 -8.23
CA THR A 190 10.18 13.94 -8.58
C THR A 190 9.53 12.58 -8.87
N SER A 191 10.24 11.68 -9.54
CA SER A 191 9.74 10.33 -9.83
C SER A 191 9.55 9.49 -8.55
N GLU A 192 10.50 9.54 -7.61
CA GLU A 192 10.39 8.86 -6.31
C GLU A 192 9.22 9.42 -5.50
N ASN A 193 9.08 10.74 -5.43
CA ASN A 193 7.96 11.39 -4.75
C ASN A 193 6.61 11.02 -5.38
N ASN A 194 6.53 10.92 -6.72
CA ASN A 194 5.31 10.50 -7.41
C ASN A 194 4.96 9.03 -7.15
N VAL A 195 5.96 8.13 -7.09
CA VAL A 195 5.72 6.72 -6.74
C VAL A 195 5.21 6.60 -5.30
N ILE A 196 5.82 7.33 -4.36
CA ILE A 196 5.37 7.39 -2.96
C ILE A 196 3.95 7.97 -2.87
N ALA A 197 3.64 9.03 -3.64
CA ALA A 197 2.30 9.63 -3.66
C ALA A 197 1.25 8.68 -4.24
N LEU A 198 1.55 7.95 -5.32
CA LEU A 198 0.63 6.95 -5.89
C LEU A 198 0.38 5.79 -4.92
N LEU A 199 1.43 5.31 -4.25
CA LEU A 199 1.31 4.25 -3.25
C LEU A 199 0.50 4.69 -2.03
N ASN A 200 0.54 5.98 -1.67
CA ASN A 200 -0.25 6.54 -0.57
C ASN A 200 -1.68 6.92 -0.96
N ALA A 201 -1.97 7.14 -2.25
CA ALA A 201 -3.28 7.56 -2.74
C ALA A 201 -4.13 6.42 -3.33
N ALA A 202 -3.55 5.24 -3.56
CA ALA A 202 -4.26 4.08 -4.07
C ALA A 202 -4.72 3.20 -2.92
N ASP A 203 -6.03 2.96 -2.82
CA ASP A 203 -6.59 1.94 -1.92
C ASP A 203 -6.02 0.57 -2.31
N PHE A 204 -5.13 0.03 -1.50
CA PHE A 204 -4.45 -1.23 -1.79
C PHE A 204 -4.99 -2.33 -0.87
N THR A 205 -5.11 -3.54 -1.43
CA THR A 205 -5.47 -4.71 -0.63
C THR A 205 -4.22 -5.43 -0.19
N PHE A 206 -3.94 -5.41 1.12
CA PHE A 206 -2.81 -6.07 1.74
C PHE A 206 -3.21 -7.44 2.30
N TYR A 207 -2.23 -8.33 2.46
CA TYR A 207 -2.42 -9.61 3.15
C TYR A 207 -1.26 -9.92 4.09
N GLY A 208 -1.54 -10.60 5.19
CA GLY A 208 -0.50 -11.02 6.14
C GLY A 208 -1.02 -11.88 7.28
N SER A 209 -0.11 -12.33 8.13
CA SER A 209 -0.40 -13.23 9.25
C SER A 209 -0.60 -12.44 10.54
N GLY A 210 -1.82 -12.44 11.08
CA GLY A 210 -2.16 -11.80 12.35
C GLY A 210 -2.97 -10.51 12.19
N VAL A 211 -3.33 -9.90 13.31
CA VAL A 211 -4.03 -8.59 13.31
C VAL A 211 -3.06 -7.54 12.76
N PRO A 212 -3.46 -6.71 11.78
CA PRO A 212 -2.58 -5.69 11.23
C PRO A 212 -2.25 -4.62 12.29
N SER A 213 -1.00 -4.17 12.31
CA SER A 213 -0.56 -3.04 13.15
C SER A 213 -1.05 -1.71 12.55
N ASP A 214 -1.34 -0.73 13.40
CA ASP A 214 -1.70 0.64 12.97
C ASP A 214 -0.55 1.33 12.21
N ALA A 215 0.69 0.87 12.36
CA ALA A 215 1.82 1.35 11.55
C ALA A 215 1.84 0.80 10.11
N PHE A 216 0.99 -0.19 9.81
CA PHE A 216 0.95 -0.87 8.51
C PHE A 216 -0.18 -0.29 7.65
N GLY A 217 0.08 0.05 6.38
CA GLY A 217 -0.90 0.62 5.44
C GLY A 217 -1.36 2.05 5.75
N SER A 218 -2.16 2.59 4.85
CA SER A 218 -2.72 3.95 4.83
C SER A 218 -4.24 3.93 4.98
N ASP A 219 -4.84 5.09 5.27
CA ASP A 219 -6.31 5.20 5.34
C ASP A 219 -6.93 4.95 3.96
N GLY A 220 -8.02 4.19 3.92
CA GLY A 220 -8.65 3.68 2.68
C GLY A 220 -8.33 2.22 2.39
N ASP A 221 -7.21 1.71 2.90
CA ASP A 221 -6.74 0.36 2.59
C ASP A 221 -7.57 -0.76 3.22
N VAL A 222 -7.53 -1.93 2.58
CA VAL A 222 -8.15 -3.17 3.07
C VAL A 222 -7.07 -4.20 3.39
N TYR A 223 -7.19 -4.90 4.51
CA TYR A 223 -6.22 -5.92 4.94
C TYR A 223 -6.89 -7.27 5.15
N VAL A 224 -6.27 -8.33 4.61
CA VAL A 224 -6.68 -9.72 4.79
C VAL A 224 -5.71 -10.45 5.73
N ASN A 225 -6.17 -10.78 6.93
CA ASN A 225 -5.43 -11.58 7.90
C ASN A 225 -5.55 -13.07 7.58
N THR A 226 -4.52 -13.67 6.99
CA THR A 226 -4.47 -15.07 6.59
C THR A 226 -4.23 -16.04 7.75
N ALA A 227 -3.82 -15.56 8.92
CA ALA A 227 -3.64 -16.39 10.12
C ALA A 227 -4.94 -16.64 10.88
N HIS A 228 -5.97 -15.82 10.64
CA HIS A 228 -7.29 -16.09 11.18
C HIS A 228 -7.91 -17.29 10.44
N ALA A 229 -8.59 -18.18 11.16
CA ALA A 229 -9.14 -19.43 10.61
C ALA A 229 -10.14 -19.26 9.44
N ARG A 230 -10.60 -18.02 9.18
CA ARG A 230 -11.57 -17.66 8.12
C ARG A 230 -11.08 -16.55 7.20
N TRP A 231 -9.80 -16.22 7.28
CA TRP A 231 -9.15 -15.08 6.64
C TRP A 231 -9.94 -13.77 6.86
N SER A 232 -9.78 -13.19 8.05
CA SER A 232 -10.54 -12.01 8.44
C SER A 232 -10.10 -10.78 7.67
N VAL A 233 -11.07 -9.92 7.35
CA VAL A 233 -10.87 -8.68 6.60
C VAL A 233 -11.00 -7.49 7.54
N TYR A 234 -10.05 -6.58 7.47
CA TYR A 234 -10.04 -5.30 8.17
C TYR A 234 -10.10 -4.17 7.15
N GLY A 235 -10.69 -3.05 7.55
CA GLY A 235 -10.74 -1.82 6.75
C GLY A 235 -12.10 -1.50 6.11
N PRO A 236 -12.23 -0.38 5.38
CA PRO A 236 -11.14 0.53 5.03
C PRO A 236 -10.50 1.17 6.27
N LYS A 237 -9.16 1.17 6.34
CA LYS A 237 -8.43 1.78 7.45
C LYS A 237 -8.82 3.26 7.55
N THR A 238 -9.03 3.78 8.75
CA THR A 238 -9.50 5.17 8.93
C THR A 238 -8.81 5.81 10.12
N ALA A 239 -8.37 7.06 9.97
CA ALA A 239 -7.66 7.85 10.98
C ALA A 239 -6.42 7.14 11.56
N GLY A 240 -5.68 6.41 10.71
CA GLY A 240 -4.47 5.69 11.07
C GLY A 240 -4.71 4.35 11.78
N ALA A 241 -5.96 3.91 11.94
CA ALA A 241 -6.29 2.67 12.66
C ALA A 241 -7.11 1.69 11.80
N TRP A 242 -6.83 0.39 11.94
CA TRP A 242 -7.52 -0.67 11.18
C TRP A 242 -8.91 -1.04 11.70
N GLY A 243 -9.22 -0.65 12.95
CA GLY A 243 -10.49 -0.96 13.58
C GLY A 243 -10.72 -2.46 13.82
N SER A 244 -11.98 -2.86 13.91
CA SER A 244 -12.38 -4.26 14.07
C SER A 244 -12.53 -4.97 12.72
N ILE A 245 -12.60 -6.30 12.76
CA ILE A 245 -12.88 -7.13 11.57
C ILE A 245 -14.22 -6.70 10.96
N VAL A 246 -14.22 -6.42 9.66
CA VAL A 246 -15.42 -6.02 8.90
C VAL A 246 -16.05 -7.18 8.13
N GLY A 247 -15.30 -8.27 7.93
CA GLY A 247 -15.79 -9.44 7.19
C GLY A 247 -14.84 -10.63 7.24
N TYR A 248 -15.27 -11.72 6.62
CA TYR A 248 -14.48 -12.94 6.44
C TYR A 248 -14.55 -13.35 4.96
N MET A 249 -13.42 -13.72 4.37
CA MET A 249 -13.38 -14.12 2.95
C MET A 249 -13.87 -15.55 2.73
N PHE A 250 -13.86 -16.38 3.78
CA PHE A 250 -14.37 -17.74 3.74
C PHE A 250 -15.46 -17.95 4.79
N GLY A 251 -16.46 -18.75 4.42
CA GLY A 251 -17.44 -19.28 5.36
C GLY A 251 -16.77 -20.18 6.41
N LEU A 252 -17.50 -20.49 7.47
CA LEU A 252 -17.13 -21.55 8.41
C LEU A 252 -16.72 -22.80 7.63
N ASN A 253 -15.52 -23.35 7.89
CA ASN A 253 -15.21 -24.72 7.48
C ASN A 253 -16.35 -25.61 7.97
N GLY A 254 -17.06 -26.22 7.03
CA GLY A 254 -18.37 -26.82 7.24
C GLY A 254 -18.40 -27.75 8.45
N SER A 255 -19.08 -27.29 9.49
CA SER A 255 -19.75 -28.15 10.47
C SER A 255 -21.21 -27.70 10.54
N GLY A 256 -21.90 -27.88 9.41
CA GLY A 256 -23.34 -28.19 9.32
C GLY A 256 -24.31 -27.57 10.31
N ASP A 257 -24.38 -26.25 10.45
CA ASP A 257 -25.56 -25.57 11.01
C ASP A 257 -26.23 -24.70 9.96
N LEU A 258 -27.48 -25.04 9.63
CA LEU A 258 -28.38 -24.19 8.84
C LEU A 258 -28.70 -22.95 9.67
N SER A 259 -28.04 -21.83 9.38
CA SER A 259 -28.49 -20.53 9.90
C SER A 259 -29.96 -20.30 9.48
N SER A 260 -30.74 -19.56 10.26
CA SER A 260 -32.17 -19.30 10.00
C SER A 260 -32.47 -18.65 8.63
N SER A 261 -31.43 -18.17 7.92
CA SER A 261 -31.51 -17.64 6.55
C SER A 261 -31.32 -18.70 5.46
N ALA A 262 -30.83 -19.90 5.78
CA ALA A 262 -30.63 -21.02 4.85
C ALA A 262 -31.91 -21.89 4.79
N ASN A 263 -32.95 -21.35 4.17
CA ASN A 263 -34.22 -22.01 3.91
C ASN A 263 -34.12 -23.09 2.81
N LEU A 264 -33.15 -24.01 2.86
CA LEU A 264 -32.89 -25.04 1.83
C LEU A 264 -32.77 -24.51 0.38
N SER A 265 -32.77 -23.19 0.17
CA SER A 265 -32.71 -22.55 -1.15
C SER A 265 -31.36 -22.74 -1.83
N ASP A 266 -30.32 -22.97 -1.02
CA ASP A 266 -28.95 -23.22 -1.47
C ASP A 266 -28.70 -24.68 -1.86
N LEU A 267 -29.70 -25.57 -1.68
CA LEU A 267 -29.53 -26.93 -2.12
C LEU A 267 -29.70 -27.00 -3.64
N ALA A 268 -28.62 -27.38 -4.34
CA ALA A 268 -28.53 -27.45 -5.80
C ALA A 268 -29.71 -28.16 -6.50
N SER A 269 -30.43 -29.01 -5.77
CA SER A 269 -31.73 -29.54 -6.17
C SER A 269 -32.62 -29.70 -4.93
N PRO A 270 -33.76 -28.97 -4.84
CA PRO A 270 -34.75 -29.18 -3.79
C PRO A 270 -35.23 -30.62 -3.69
N LYS A 271 -35.24 -31.35 -4.82
CA LYS A 271 -35.53 -32.78 -4.86
C LYS A 271 -34.50 -33.60 -4.10
N THR A 272 -33.22 -33.31 -4.27
CA THR A 272 -32.14 -34.02 -3.56
C THR A 272 -32.24 -33.83 -2.05
N GLY A 273 -32.73 -32.68 -1.58
CA GLY A 273 -32.90 -32.41 -0.14
C GLY A 273 -34.02 -33.20 0.48
N TYR A 274 -35.17 -33.22 -0.21
CA TYR A 274 -36.29 -34.04 0.22
C TYR A 274 -35.93 -35.53 0.22
N ASP A 275 -35.21 -36.01 -0.80
CA ASP A 275 -34.78 -37.40 -0.91
C ASP A 275 -33.78 -37.77 0.22
N ASN A 276 -32.86 -36.86 0.59
CA ASN A 276 -31.91 -37.08 1.69
C ASN A 276 -32.56 -37.09 3.08
N LEU A 277 -33.67 -36.39 3.26
CA LEU A 277 -34.45 -36.43 4.52
C LEU A 277 -35.42 -37.61 4.55
N SER A 278 -35.79 -38.15 3.38
CA SER A 278 -36.76 -39.24 3.20
C SER A 278 -36.09 -40.59 2.98
N VAL A 279 -35.16 -40.94 3.87
CA VAL A 279 -34.41 -42.20 3.79
C VAL A 279 -35.14 -43.37 4.46
N HIS A 280 -34.92 -44.57 3.91
CA HIS A 280 -35.26 -45.83 4.59
C HIS A 280 -34.23 -46.09 5.70
N GLY A 281 -34.70 -46.20 6.94
CA GLY A 281 -33.86 -46.49 8.09
C GLY A 281 -33.54 -47.97 8.22
N SER A 282 -32.73 -48.29 9.23
CA SER A 282 -32.42 -49.67 9.59
C SER A 282 -33.66 -50.39 10.14
N ASP A 283 -33.71 -51.70 9.92
CA ASP A 283 -34.78 -52.56 10.44
C ASP A 283 -34.85 -52.52 11.97
N VAL A 284 -36.06 -52.51 12.51
CA VAL A 284 -36.35 -52.54 13.94
C VAL A 284 -36.99 -53.87 14.30
N ALA A 285 -36.34 -54.67 15.13
CA ALA A 285 -36.93 -55.92 15.60
C ALA A 285 -38.13 -55.66 16.53
N SER A 286 -39.23 -56.36 16.30
CA SER A 286 -40.43 -56.37 17.13
C SER A 286 -40.11 -56.87 18.55
N ALA A 287 -40.61 -56.12 19.53
CA ALA A 287 -40.49 -56.38 20.96
C ALA A 287 -41.74 -55.84 21.67
N SER A 288 -41.90 -56.12 22.98
CA SER A 288 -43.01 -55.57 23.78
C SER A 288 -43.06 -54.03 23.74
N THR A 289 -41.88 -53.41 23.68
CA THR A 289 -41.68 -51.98 23.43
C THR A 289 -40.62 -51.81 22.35
N ILE A 290 -40.93 -51.05 21.30
CA ILE A 290 -39.97 -50.69 20.25
C ILE A 290 -39.63 -49.20 20.32
N ASP A 291 -38.40 -48.83 19.96
CA ASP A 291 -37.96 -47.44 19.92
C ASP A 291 -37.88 -46.95 18.46
N LEU A 292 -38.81 -46.08 18.09
CA LEU A 292 -38.87 -45.45 16.78
C LEU A 292 -38.23 -44.04 16.78
N ASP A 293 -37.86 -43.53 17.96
CA ASP A 293 -37.18 -42.25 18.14
C ASP A 293 -35.70 -42.32 17.71
N ALA A 294 -35.11 -43.50 17.93
CA ALA A 294 -33.76 -43.89 17.51
C ALA A 294 -33.69 -44.37 16.03
N ALA A 295 -34.81 -44.44 15.32
CA ALA A 295 -34.82 -44.84 13.92
C ALA A 295 -34.03 -43.87 13.03
N THR A 296 -33.21 -44.43 12.13
CA THR A 296 -32.29 -43.69 11.23
C THR A 296 -32.97 -43.11 9.99
N GLY A 297 -34.26 -43.38 9.78
CA GLY A 297 -35.03 -42.90 8.63
C GLY A 297 -36.50 -42.63 8.96
N VAL A 298 -37.21 -42.02 8.02
CA VAL A 298 -38.66 -41.72 8.13
C VAL A 298 -39.49 -42.98 7.90
N LEU A 299 -39.00 -43.88 7.04
CA LEU A 299 -39.57 -45.21 6.82
C LEU A 299 -38.67 -46.26 7.47
N VAL A 300 -39.25 -47.20 8.22
CA VAL A 300 -38.53 -48.37 8.77
C VAL A 300 -39.32 -49.66 8.58
N ASP A 301 -38.60 -50.77 8.41
CA ASP A 301 -39.15 -52.11 8.46
C ASP A 301 -39.16 -52.64 9.90
N VAL A 302 -40.31 -53.09 10.39
CA VAL A 302 -40.42 -53.84 11.65
C VAL A 302 -40.36 -55.34 11.38
N THR A 303 -39.39 -56.01 12.01
CA THR A 303 -39.08 -57.43 11.78
C THR A 303 -39.45 -58.33 12.95
N GLY A 304 -39.77 -59.60 12.67
CA GLY A 304 -40.21 -60.57 13.69
C GLY A 304 -41.71 -60.55 13.98
N THR A 305 -42.12 -61.24 15.04
CA THR A 305 -43.52 -61.57 15.35
C THR A 305 -43.93 -61.27 16.80
N THR A 306 -43.10 -60.55 17.55
CA THR A 306 -43.38 -60.24 18.96
C THR A 306 -44.48 -59.20 19.06
N SER A 307 -45.46 -59.41 19.95
CA SER A 307 -46.54 -58.43 20.17
C SER A 307 -45.99 -57.12 20.72
N ILE A 308 -46.43 -56.00 20.16
CA ILE A 308 -46.00 -54.65 20.54
C ILE A 308 -47.12 -54.02 21.37
N THR A 309 -46.77 -53.62 22.60
CA THR A 309 -47.67 -52.99 23.57
C THR A 309 -47.38 -51.50 23.77
N ALA A 310 -46.18 -51.06 23.40
CA ALA A 310 -45.75 -49.67 23.50
C ALA A 310 -44.74 -49.33 22.39
N ILE A 311 -44.69 -48.04 22.04
CA ILE A 311 -43.73 -47.49 21.09
C ILE A 311 -43.13 -46.23 21.72
N THR A 312 -41.83 -46.06 21.65
CA THR A 312 -41.16 -44.80 22.01
C THR A 312 -41.05 -43.93 20.77
N LEU A 313 -41.71 -42.77 20.79
CA LEU A 313 -41.60 -41.74 19.75
C LEU A 313 -41.88 -40.38 20.38
N SER A 314 -40.93 -39.46 20.27
CA SER A 314 -41.04 -38.14 20.90
C SER A 314 -42.20 -37.32 20.32
N ASN A 315 -42.78 -36.44 21.16
CA ASN A 315 -43.92 -35.61 20.80
C ASN A 315 -43.69 -34.89 19.45
N GLY A 316 -44.66 -35.01 18.54
CA GLY A 316 -44.63 -34.34 17.24
C GLY A 316 -43.83 -35.06 16.15
N ARG A 317 -43.01 -36.08 16.48
CA ARG A 317 -42.30 -36.88 15.48
C ARG A 317 -43.22 -37.93 14.86
N GLU A 318 -43.01 -38.20 13.58
CA GLU A 318 -43.74 -39.18 12.80
C GLU A 318 -42.80 -40.22 12.20
N ARG A 319 -43.26 -41.46 12.13
CA ARG A 319 -42.58 -42.58 11.46
C ARG A 319 -43.59 -43.39 10.68
N VAL A 320 -43.19 -43.74 9.46
CA VAL A 320 -43.88 -44.72 8.64
C VAL A 320 -43.21 -46.06 8.89
N VAL A 321 -44.01 -47.08 9.18
CA VAL A 321 -43.53 -48.42 9.49
C VAL A 321 -44.15 -49.41 8.52
N ARG A 322 -43.35 -50.33 7.99
CA ARG A 322 -43.84 -51.52 7.30
C ARG A 322 -43.59 -52.76 8.15
N PHE A 323 -44.58 -53.63 8.31
CA PHE A 323 -44.43 -54.88 9.03
C PHE A 323 -44.01 -56.00 8.09
N THR A 324 -42.95 -56.73 8.43
CA THR A 324 -42.48 -57.89 7.64
C THR A 324 -43.04 -59.22 8.14
N GLY A 325 -43.59 -59.26 9.37
CA GLY A 325 -44.20 -60.43 9.99
C GLY A 325 -45.56 -60.14 10.61
N ILE A 326 -46.23 -61.23 11.03
CA ILE A 326 -47.51 -61.17 11.74
C ILE A 326 -47.22 -60.94 13.23
N LEU A 327 -47.70 -59.84 13.79
CA LEU A 327 -47.66 -59.53 15.22
C LEU A 327 -48.97 -58.89 15.66
N THR A 328 -49.15 -58.70 16.97
CA THR A 328 -50.30 -57.94 17.49
C THR A 328 -49.83 -56.60 18.02
N LEU A 329 -50.37 -55.51 17.46
CA LEU A 329 -50.35 -54.19 18.07
C LEU A 329 -51.45 -54.17 19.15
N THR A 330 -51.07 -53.95 20.39
CA THR A 330 -52.01 -53.94 21.52
C THR A 330 -52.41 -52.51 21.83
N ASN A 331 -53.70 -52.24 21.77
CA ASN A 331 -54.25 -50.94 22.15
C ASN A 331 -54.16 -50.77 23.67
N GLY A 332 -53.67 -49.62 24.12
CA GLY A 332 -53.53 -49.29 25.53
C GLY A 332 -53.25 -47.81 25.76
N ALA A 333 -52.93 -47.43 27.00
CA ALA A 333 -52.67 -46.03 27.36
C ALA A 333 -51.41 -45.46 26.64
N SER A 334 -50.40 -46.30 26.39
CA SER A 334 -49.13 -45.89 25.76
C SER A 334 -49.15 -46.00 24.23
N LEU A 335 -50.03 -46.84 23.66
CA LEU A 335 -50.18 -47.04 22.23
C LEU A 335 -51.66 -47.04 21.88
N VAL A 336 -52.12 -45.96 21.26
CA VAL A 336 -53.53 -45.82 20.86
C VAL A 336 -53.66 -46.21 19.40
N LEU A 337 -54.53 -47.18 19.12
CA LEU A 337 -54.79 -47.69 17.78
C LEU A 337 -56.12 -47.18 17.23
N PRO A 338 -56.26 -47.06 15.89
CA PRO A 338 -57.53 -46.72 15.27
C PRO A 338 -58.61 -47.73 15.67
N GLY A 339 -59.79 -47.23 16.08
CA GLY A 339 -60.91 -48.05 16.55
C GLY A 339 -60.79 -48.56 17.99
N GLY A 340 -59.70 -48.26 18.72
CA GLY A 340 -59.55 -48.63 20.13
C GLY A 340 -59.44 -50.13 20.41
N ALA A 341 -59.16 -50.93 19.38
CA ALA A 341 -59.01 -52.37 19.46
C ALA A 341 -57.58 -52.78 19.07
N ASN A 342 -57.17 -53.98 19.51
CA ASN A 342 -55.91 -54.57 19.06
C ASN A 342 -55.94 -54.81 17.55
N ILE A 343 -54.81 -54.62 16.89
CA ILE A 343 -54.65 -54.85 15.45
C ILE A 343 -53.65 -56.00 15.27
N THR A 344 -54.08 -57.06 14.58
CA THR A 344 -53.16 -58.12 14.13
C THR A 344 -52.61 -57.73 12.77
N THR A 345 -51.30 -57.58 12.67
CA THR A 345 -50.61 -57.23 11.43
C THR A 345 -50.45 -58.43 10.51
N ALA A 346 -50.30 -58.16 9.23
CA ALA A 346 -49.83 -59.07 8.21
C ALA A 346 -48.53 -58.56 7.58
N THR A 347 -47.82 -59.45 6.91
CA THR A 347 -46.64 -59.09 6.13
C THR A 347 -47.03 -58.10 5.02
N GLY A 348 -46.31 -56.98 4.97
CA GLY A 348 -46.51 -55.91 4.00
C GLY A 348 -47.44 -54.79 4.48
N ASP A 349 -48.02 -54.89 5.67
CA ASP A 349 -48.88 -53.84 6.23
C ASP A 349 -48.08 -52.59 6.57
N PHE A 350 -48.69 -51.42 6.41
CA PHE A 350 -48.10 -50.14 6.77
C PHE A 350 -48.85 -49.48 7.93
N ALA A 351 -48.11 -48.79 8.80
CA ALA A 351 -48.68 -47.93 9.83
C ALA A 351 -47.94 -46.60 9.91
N ILE A 352 -48.67 -45.53 10.24
CA ILE A 352 -48.11 -44.21 10.53
C ILE A 352 -48.26 -43.96 12.03
N PHE A 353 -47.15 -43.86 12.74
CA PHE A 353 -47.12 -43.57 14.16
C PHE A 353 -46.67 -42.13 14.40
N ARG A 354 -47.36 -41.45 15.31
CA ARG A 354 -47.01 -40.10 15.74
C ARG A 354 -46.91 -40.03 17.26
N GLY A 355 -45.79 -39.47 17.74
CA GLY A 355 -45.59 -39.21 19.15
C GLY A 355 -46.51 -38.09 19.62
N TYR A 356 -47.12 -38.27 20.78
CA TYR A 356 -47.99 -37.30 21.43
C TYR A 356 -47.50 -36.97 22.84
N ALA A 357 -48.19 -36.06 23.53
CA ALA A 357 -47.81 -35.67 24.88
C ALA A 357 -47.87 -36.87 25.85
N SER A 358 -47.10 -36.80 26.92
CA SER A 358 -47.06 -37.83 27.98
C SER A 358 -46.61 -39.22 27.52
N SER A 359 -45.69 -39.27 26.55
CA SER A 359 -45.12 -40.51 26.00
C SER A 359 -46.16 -41.47 25.39
N VAL A 360 -47.29 -40.93 24.95
CA VAL A 360 -48.32 -41.68 24.22
C VAL A 360 -47.99 -41.65 22.74
N VAL A 361 -47.99 -42.81 22.08
CA VAL A 361 -47.91 -42.90 20.62
C VAL A 361 -49.28 -43.23 20.05
N ARG A 362 -49.67 -42.49 19.00
CA ARG A 362 -50.92 -42.71 18.29
C ARG A 362 -50.62 -43.27 16.91
N CYS A 363 -51.28 -44.37 16.56
CA CYS A 363 -51.35 -44.82 15.18
C CYS A 363 -52.36 -43.93 14.44
N VAL A 364 -51.85 -43.05 13.57
CA VAL A 364 -52.65 -42.09 12.80
C VAL A 364 -53.35 -42.79 11.63
N GLY A 365 -52.71 -43.80 11.07
CA GLY A 365 -53.28 -44.61 10.00
C GLY A 365 -52.65 -45.99 9.98
N TYR A 366 -53.47 -47.00 9.71
CA TYR A 366 -53.05 -48.38 9.52
C TYR A 366 -53.60 -48.89 8.20
N PHE A 367 -52.73 -49.29 7.29
CA PHE A 367 -53.02 -49.65 5.91
C PHE A 367 -52.66 -51.13 5.70
N PRO A 368 -53.64 -52.04 5.69
CA PRO A 368 -53.37 -53.44 5.44
C PRO A 368 -52.91 -53.65 3.98
N ALA A 369 -51.96 -54.54 3.75
CA ALA A 369 -51.43 -54.89 2.43
C ALA A 369 -52.52 -55.44 1.49
N SER A 370 -53.53 -56.10 2.05
CA SER A 370 -54.71 -56.57 1.34
C SER A 370 -55.66 -55.45 0.87
N GLY A 371 -55.39 -54.20 1.28
CA GLY A 371 -56.28 -53.06 1.15
C GLY A 371 -57.46 -53.13 2.13
N TYR A 372 -58.16 -52.02 2.33
CA TYR A 372 -59.43 -52.04 3.06
C TYR A 372 -60.51 -52.70 2.20
N ARG A 373 -60.54 -54.03 2.16
CA ARG A 373 -61.72 -54.74 1.70
C ARG A 373 -62.76 -54.65 2.82
N ALA A 374 -63.88 -54.01 2.53
CA ALA A 374 -65.06 -54.09 3.38
C ALA A 374 -65.54 -55.54 3.36
N ASP A 375 -64.95 -56.37 4.22
CA ASP A 375 -65.33 -57.76 4.37
C ASP A 375 -66.62 -57.81 5.18
N LEU A 376 -67.74 -57.61 4.49
CA LEU A 376 -69.02 -58.14 4.91
C LEU A 376 -69.57 -59.05 3.81
N ILE A 377 -68.80 -60.08 3.45
CA ILE A 377 -69.37 -61.28 2.83
C ILE A 377 -69.30 -62.37 3.90
N VAL A 378 -70.18 -62.26 4.90
CA VAL A 378 -70.52 -63.40 5.74
C VAL A 378 -71.41 -64.32 4.92
N GLY A 379 -70.79 -65.33 4.30
CA GLY A 379 -71.39 -66.64 4.08
C GLY A 379 -72.71 -66.70 3.31
N LEU A 380 -72.74 -66.28 2.05
CA LEU A 380 -73.81 -66.68 1.12
C LEU A 380 -73.23 -67.28 -0.16
N SER A 381 -72.71 -68.50 -0.06
CA SER A 381 -72.53 -69.38 -1.21
C SER A 381 -73.87 -70.06 -1.53
N GLY A 382 -74.58 -69.53 -2.52
CA GLY A 382 -75.79 -70.15 -3.09
C GLY A 382 -76.79 -69.14 -3.66
N THR A 383 -77.53 -69.57 -4.68
CA THR A 383 -78.70 -68.84 -5.21
C THR A 383 -79.70 -68.61 -4.08
N GLN A 384 -79.92 -67.36 -3.66
CA GLN A 384 -80.99 -67.04 -2.72
C GLN A 384 -82.26 -66.64 -3.49
N THR A 385 -83.23 -67.54 -3.50
CA THR A 385 -84.62 -67.20 -3.83
C THR A 385 -85.20 -66.40 -2.67
N ILE A 386 -85.36 -65.08 -2.84
CA ILE A 386 -86.07 -64.26 -1.87
C ILE A 386 -87.57 -64.37 -2.17
N SER A 387 -88.31 -65.07 -1.31
CA SER A 387 -89.77 -65.13 -1.34
C SER A 387 -90.32 -64.46 -0.08
N GLY A 388 -91.14 -63.41 -0.26
CA GLY A 388 -91.85 -62.72 0.81
C GLY A 388 -91.20 -61.41 1.31
N ASN A 389 -92.01 -60.60 2.02
CA ASN A 389 -91.59 -59.32 2.60
C ASN A 389 -90.57 -59.55 3.72
N LYS A 390 -89.33 -59.08 3.52
CA LYS A 390 -88.33 -58.98 4.59
C LYS A 390 -88.21 -57.53 5.04
N THR A 391 -88.43 -57.32 6.34
CA THR A 391 -88.11 -56.05 7.02
C THR A 391 -86.66 -56.13 7.48
N TYR A 392 -85.81 -55.25 6.96
CA TYR A 392 -84.43 -55.12 7.42
C TYR A 392 -84.36 -54.02 8.48
N THR A 393 -84.21 -54.41 9.75
CA THR A 393 -84.10 -53.48 10.89
C THR A 393 -82.62 -53.23 11.21
N GLY A 394 -82.20 -51.97 11.24
CA GLY A 394 -80.84 -51.57 11.69
C GLY A 394 -79.77 -51.40 10.60
N LEU A 395 -80.15 -51.05 9.37
CA LEU A 395 -79.19 -50.73 8.30
C LEU A 395 -79.04 -49.22 8.09
N ASN A 396 -77.80 -48.75 8.23
CA ASN A 396 -77.40 -47.36 8.12
C ASN A 396 -77.26 -47.02 6.63
N THR A 397 -78.30 -46.39 6.05
CA THR A 397 -78.35 -45.43 4.92
C THR A 397 -77.39 -45.49 3.70
N ILE A 398 -76.55 -46.49 3.49
CA ILE A 398 -75.58 -46.55 2.36
C ILE A 398 -75.69 -47.86 1.54
N GLN A 399 -76.77 -48.63 1.70
CA GLN A 399 -77.02 -49.85 0.91
C GLN A 399 -78.36 -49.86 0.15
N ALA A 400 -79.02 -48.70 -0.02
CA ALA A 400 -80.27 -48.58 -0.78
C ALA A 400 -80.13 -47.93 -2.16
N MET A 401 -78.93 -47.45 -2.55
CA MET A 401 -78.72 -46.71 -3.81
C MET A 401 -78.02 -47.49 -4.94
N LYS A 402 -77.74 -48.79 -4.78
CA LYS A 402 -76.95 -49.53 -5.80
C LYS A 402 -77.47 -50.90 -6.18
N GLU A 403 -78.76 -51.16 -6.00
CA GLU A 403 -79.40 -52.32 -6.59
C GLU A 403 -80.39 -51.85 -7.65
N LYS A 404 -80.09 -52.16 -8.92
CA LYS A 404 -81.06 -52.07 -10.02
C LYS A 404 -82.11 -53.16 -9.79
N VAL A 405 -83.06 -52.88 -8.89
CA VAL A 405 -84.21 -53.75 -8.68
C VAL A 405 -85.06 -53.69 -9.94
N THR A 406 -84.90 -54.69 -10.81
CA THR A 406 -85.77 -54.85 -11.99
C THR A 406 -87.03 -55.56 -11.51
N ILE A 407 -88.08 -54.81 -11.22
CA ILE A 407 -89.38 -55.37 -10.88
C ILE A 407 -90.10 -55.70 -12.19
N THR A 408 -90.10 -56.97 -12.58
CA THR A 408 -90.99 -57.45 -13.65
C THR A 408 -92.40 -57.50 -13.10
N ALA A 409 -93.24 -56.52 -13.48
CA ALA A 409 -94.61 -56.41 -13.00
C ALA A 409 -95.47 -57.58 -13.51
N GLY A 410 -96.05 -58.33 -12.57
CA GLY A 410 -97.15 -59.24 -12.81
C GLY A 410 -98.21 -59.05 -11.71
N ALA A 411 -99.31 -58.37 -12.05
CA ALA A 411 -100.55 -58.16 -11.27
C ALA A 411 -100.59 -56.96 -10.27
N PRO A 412 -101.80 -56.39 -9.99
CA PRO A 412 -102.01 -54.95 -9.93
C PRO A 412 -101.96 -54.31 -8.53
N ALA A 413 -101.47 -53.06 -8.53
CA ALA A 413 -101.75 -51.93 -7.64
C ALA A 413 -102.10 -52.20 -6.16
N SER A 414 -101.11 -51.98 -5.29
CA SER A 414 -101.35 -51.34 -3.98
C SER A 414 -100.21 -50.37 -3.68
N THR A 415 -100.60 -49.10 -3.50
CA THR A 415 -99.86 -47.90 -3.05
C THR A 415 -98.46 -48.12 -2.49
N GLN A 416 -97.43 -47.59 -3.17
CA GLN A 416 -96.07 -47.50 -2.65
C GLN A 416 -95.78 -46.06 -2.24
N ASN A 417 -95.85 -45.75 -0.94
CA ASN A 417 -95.38 -44.48 -0.40
C ASN A 417 -93.87 -44.58 -0.15
N PHE A 418 -93.08 -43.85 -0.93
CA PHE A 418 -91.69 -43.56 -0.62
C PHE A 418 -91.63 -42.27 0.19
N ASP A 419 -91.53 -42.39 1.51
CA ASP A 419 -91.29 -41.24 2.38
C ASP A 419 -89.79 -41.17 2.71
N VAL A 420 -89.09 -40.19 2.13
CA VAL A 420 -87.65 -39.99 2.30
C VAL A 420 -87.45 -38.88 3.33
N LEU A 421 -87.43 -39.24 4.62
CA LEU A 421 -87.06 -38.32 5.69
C LEU A 421 -85.54 -38.24 5.85
N THR A 422 -84.98 -37.17 5.30
CA THR A 422 -83.62 -36.64 5.48
C THR A 422 -83.32 -36.26 6.93
N GLN A 423 -82.21 -36.73 7.51
CA GLN A 423 -81.56 -36.04 8.64
C GLN A 423 -80.03 -36.27 8.70
N ALA A 424 -79.32 -35.14 8.59
CA ALA A 424 -78.02 -34.73 9.15
C ALA A 424 -76.79 -35.68 9.13
N VAL A 425 -75.80 -35.32 8.31
CA VAL A 425 -74.38 -35.67 8.50
C VAL A 425 -73.69 -34.47 9.15
N GLN A 426 -73.11 -34.67 10.33
CA GLN A 426 -72.27 -33.68 11.01
C GLN A 426 -70.80 -34.09 10.81
N TYR A 427 -70.08 -33.36 9.96
CA TYR A 427 -68.63 -33.44 9.87
C TYR A 427 -68.04 -32.53 10.96
N PHE A 428 -67.19 -33.06 11.82
CA PHE A 428 -66.35 -32.23 12.69
C PHE A 428 -65.06 -31.88 11.95
N THR A 429 -64.80 -30.57 11.89
CA THR A 429 -63.50 -29.95 11.54
C THR A 429 -62.43 -30.23 12.59
#